data_AF-W2CKF8-F1
#
_entry.id   AF-W2CKF8-F1
#
_cell.length_a   1.000
_cell.length_b   1.000
_cell.length_c   1.000
_cell.angle_alpha   90.00
_cell.angle_beta   90.00
_cell.angle_gamma   90.00
#
_symmetry.space_group_name_H-M   'P 1'
#
loop_
_entity.id
_entity.type
_entity.pdbx_description
1 polymer ?
#
loop_
_entity_poly.entity_id
_entity_poly.type
_entity_poly.pdbx_seq_one_letter_code
_entity_poly.pdbx_strand_id
1 'polypeptide(L)'
;MNAIRLSTDGIVYVCVGDAQPVDINRTVTIPSVSGVKTDPGVGIWDVKSRGSFKFKATFSGSKPLAVRTNRTVKGAPEMLTGTKNANGEYEYIIPNVQQDITLSIGPDHVANELLAGTAVWSHGEMIYIRVDRADIASIYSVAGQLVRKVDLPEGDTSIPMSRGAYVITLKDGSVHKVIVK
;
A
#
# COMPACT_ATOMS: atom_id res chain seq x y z
N MET A 1 14.00 44.37 9.80
CA MET A 1 14.79 45.60 9.59
C MET A 1 16.05 45.47 10.41
N ASN A 2 17.20 45.33 9.75
CA ASN A 2 18.50 45.19 10.41
C ASN A 2 19.14 46.58 10.55
N ALA A 3 19.55 46.95 11.76
CA ALA A 3 20.44 48.08 11.97
C ALA A 3 21.85 47.54 12.21
N ILE A 4 22.79 47.82 11.30
CA ILE A 4 24.22 47.52 11.48
C ILE A 4 24.87 48.81 11.99
N ARG A 5 25.44 48.77 13.19
CA ARG A 5 26.40 49.79 13.65
C ARG A 5 27.80 49.29 13.36
N LEU A 6 28.53 50.03 12.52
CA LEU A 6 29.94 49.80 12.24
C LEU A 6 30.77 50.47 13.34
N SER A 7 31.62 49.69 14.00
CA SER A 7 32.70 50.16 14.89
C SER A 7 34.02 50.06 14.12
N THR A 8 34.84 51.09 14.22
CA THR A 8 35.98 51.42 13.34
C THR A 8 37.27 50.64 13.63
N ASP A 9 37.22 49.52 14.33
CA ASP A 9 38.38 48.67 14.59
C ASP A 9 38.04 47.22 14.22
N GLY A 10 38.71 46.73 13.18
CA GLY A 10 38.38 45.51 12.45
C GLY A 10 38.44 44.22 13.28
N ILE A 11 37.36 43.94 14.01
CA ILE A 11 37.02 42.60 14.45
C ILE A 11 35.57 42.34 14.03
N VAL A 12 35.41 41.54 12.98
CA VAL A 12 34.12 40.99 12.58
C VAL A 12 33.81 39.85 13.54
N TYR A 13 32.88 40.07 14.46
CA TYR A 13 32.27 38.98 15.22
C TYR A 13 31.32 38.24 14.27
N VAL A 14 31.82 37.15 13.68
CA VAL A 14 30.95 36.15 13.06
C VAL A 14 30.26 35.43 14.21
N CYS A 15 28.96 35.68 14.38
CA CYS A 15 28.12 34.77 15.14
C CYS A 15 28.03 33.47 14.34
N VAL A 16 28.94 32.52 14.61
CA VAL A 16 28.71 31.12 14.22
C VAL A 16 27.64 30.63 15.19
N GLY A 17 26.38 30.82 14.82
CA GLY A 17 25.32 30.09 15.49
C GLY A 17 25.62 28.61 15.33
N ASP A 18 25.73 27.89 16.44
CA ASP A 18 25.89 26.44 16.42
C ASP A 18 24.89 25.84 15.43
N ALA A 19 25.38 25.02 14.50
CA ALA A 19 24.51 24.30 13.58
C ALA A 19 23.57 23.45 14.44
N GLN A 20 22.31 23.88 14.58
CA GLN A 20 21.32 23.07 15.27
C GLN A 20 21.27 21.74 14.53
N PRO A 21 21.46 20.60 15.20
CA PRO A 21 21.24 19.32 14.56
C PRO A 21 19.81 19.34 14.05
N VAL A 22 19.64 19.31 12.73
CA VAL A 22 18.32 19.21 12.12
C VAL A 22 17.79 17.85 12.56
N ASP A 23 16.85 17.86 13.51
CA ASP A 23 16.09 16.68 13.88
C ASP A 23 15.20 16.32 12.69
N ILE A 24 15.73 15.51 11.78
CA ILE A 24 14.99 14.99 10.65
C ILE A 24 14.01 13.95 11.20
N ASN A 25 12.71 14.23 11.07
CA ASN A 25 11.65 13.26 11.32
C ASN A 25 11.21 12.62 10.00
N ARG A 26 10.73 11.38 10.11
CA ARG A 26 10.11 10.59 9.06
C ARG A 26 8.74 10.14 9.52
N THR A 27 7.89 9.80 8.58
CA THR A 27 6.54 9.34 8.88
C THR A 27 6.38 7.86 8.61
N VAL A 28 5.55 7.19 9.42
CA VAL A 28 5.04 5.85 9.14
C VAL A 28 3.52 5.94 9.04
N THR A 29 2.99 5.56 7.89
CA THR A 29 1.55 5.54 7.62
C THR A 29 1.02 4.11 7.77
N ILE A 30 0.08 3.93 8.69
CA ILE A 30 -0.67 2.68 8.90
C ILE A 30 -2.04 2.82 8.21
N PRO A 31 -2.34 2.03 7.17
CA PRO A 31 -3.62 2.10 6.46
C PRO A 31 -4.75 1.42 7.25
N SER A 32 -5.99 1.79 6.94
CA SER A 32 -7.16 1.02 7.39
C SER A 32 -7.32 -0.23 6.53
N VAL A 33 -7.40 -1.41 7.15
CA VAL A 33 -7.58 -2.70 6.47
C VAL A 33 -8.65 -3.49 7.21
N SER A 34 -9.64 -4.01 6.46
CA SER A 34 -10.73 -4.78 7.05
C SER A 34 -10.20 -6.03 7.78
N GLY A 35 -10.72 -6.28 8.98
CA GLY A 35 -10.31 -7.41 9.82
C GLY A 35 -8.94 -7.27 10.48
N VAL A 36 -8.23 -6.15 10.28
CA VAL A 36 -6.95 -5.86 10.93
C VAL A 36 -7.15 -4.82 12.04
N LYS A 37 -6.60 -5.08 13.22
CA LYS A 37 -6.44 -4.06 14.27
C LYS A 37 -4.97 -3.84 14.55
N THR A 38 -4.53 -2.59 14.61
CA THR A 38 -3.16 -2.23 14.94
C THR A 38 -3.08 -1.40 16.21
N ASP A 39 -1.94 -1.50 16.90
CA ASP A 39 -1.56 -0.62 18.00
C ASP A 39 -0.09 -0.18 17.82
N PRO A 40 0.21 1.10 17.55
CA PRO A 40 -0.75 2.19 17.44
C PRO A 40 -1.73 2.04 16.25
N GLY A 41 -2.86 2.74 16.34
CA GLY A 41 -3.96 2.63 15.37
C GLY A 41 -3.64 3.19 13.98
N VAL A 42 -4.62 3.07 13.09
CA VAL A 42 -4.61 3.66 11.74
C VAL A 42 -4.27 5.16 11.82
N GLY A 43 -3.33 5.60 10.99
CA GLY A 43 -2.88 6.99 11.01
C GLY A 43 -1.46 7.18 10.51
N ILE A 44 -0.95 8.40 10.71
CA ILE A 44 0.41 8.82 10.37
C ILE A 44 1.16 9.06 11.68
N TRP A 45 2.33 8.45 11.82
CA TRP A 45 3.13 8.47 13.04
C TRP A 45 4.52 9.03 12.76
N ASP A 46 4.93 10.04 13.53
CA ASP A 46 6.28 10.61 13.43
C ASP A 46 7.31 9.69 14.09
N VAL A 47 8.44 9.54 13.43
CA VAL A 47 9.57 8.72 13.84
C VAL A 47 10.84 9.51 13.60
N LYS A 48 11.72 9.58 14.61
CA LYS A 48 13.05 10.17 14.42
C LYS A 48 13.80 9.42 13.32
N SER A 49 14.43 10.14 12.40
CA SER A 49 15.21 9.53 11.32
C SER A 49 16.29 8.59 11.88
N ARG A 50 16.50 7.46 11.19
CA ARG A 50 17.34 6.31 11.62
C ARG A 50 16.82 5.57 12.87
N GLY A 51 15.73 6.03 13.46
CA GLY A 51 15.04 5.33 14.54
C GLY A 51 14.28 4.10 14.06
N SER A 52 13.62 3.42 15.01
CA SER A 52 12.79 2.25 14.73
C SER A 52 11.35 2.53 15.10
N PHE A 53 10.41 2.07 14.28
CA PHE A 53 8.99 2.11 14.57
C PHE A 53 8.49 0.73 14.97
N LYS A 54 7.74 0.65 16.08
CA LYS A 54 7.17 -0.59 16.58
C LYS A 54 5.66 -0.49 16.56
N PHE A 55 5.00 -1.56 16.14
CA PHE A 55 3.56 -1.67 16.23
C PHE A 55 3.14 -3.12 16.36
N LYS A 56 1.94 -3.33 16.89
CA LYS A 56 1.27 -4.61 16.98
C LYS A 56 0.17 -4.69 15.94
N ALA A 57 -0.11 -5.89 15.46
CA ALA A 57 -1.27 -6.14 14.63
C ALA A 57 -1.94 -7.47 14.99
N THR A 58 -3.25 -7.48 14.88
CA THR A 58 -4.09 -8.68 14.90
C THR A 58 -4.90 -8.74 13.62
N PHE A 59 -5.12 -9.95 13.12
CA PHE A 59 -5.95 -10.20 11.95
C PHE A 59 -6.99 -11.26 12.29
N SER A 60 -8.25 -10.97 12.00
CA SER A 60 -9.37 -11.88 12.27
C SER A 60 -9.56 -12.97 11.20
N GLY A 61 -8.79 -12.94 10.11
CA GLY A 61 -8.86 -13.94 9.05
C GLY A 61 -8.04 -15.20 9.33
N SER A 62 -8.25 -16.24 8.53
CA SER A 62 -7.60 -17.56 8.68
C SER A 62 -6.20 -17.65 8.08
N LYS A 63 -5.79 -16.64 7.29
CA LYS A 63 -4.47 -16.58 6.65
C LYS A 63 -3.48 -15.78 7.52
N PRO A 64 -2.18 -16.12 7.51
CA PRO A 64 -1.17 -15.36 8.23
C PRO A 64 -1.12 -13.92 7.70
N LEU A 65 -0.83 -12.96 8.58
CA LEU A 65 -0.78 -11.54 8.22
C LEU A 65 0.58 -11.22 7.59
N ALA A 66 0.59 -10.78 6.34
CA ALA A 66 1.75 -10.18 5.72
C ALA A 66 1.74 -8.66 5.89
N VAL A 67 2.91 -8.16 6.26
CA VAL A 67 3.17 -6.73 6.47
C VAL A 67 4.35 -6.35 5.61
N ARG A 68 4.15 -5.37 4.74
CA ARG A 68 5.17 -4.88 3.80
C ARG A 68 5.31 -3.37 3.94
N THR A 69 6.46 -2.84 3.55
CA THR A 69 6.67 -1.40 3.43
C THR A 69 6.86 -1.01 1.97
N ASN A 70 6.71 0.28 1.65
CA ASN A 70 7.01 0.83 0.33
C ASN A 70 8.52 0.92 0.02
N ARG A 71 9.40 0.49 0.94
CA ARG A 71 10.85 0.58 0.76
C ARG A 71 11.46 -0.73 0.27
N THR A 72 12.59 -0.60 -0.41
CA THR A 72 13.38 -1.72 -0.89
C THR A 72 14.58 -1.93 0.02
N VAL A 73 14.78 -3.17 0.49
CA VAL A 73 15.95 -3.57 1.29
C VAL A 73 16.70 -4.65 0.52
N LYS A 74 18.00 -4.43 0.27
CA LYS A 74 18.86 -5.36 -0.50
C LYS A 74 18.28 -5.73 -1.88
N GLY A 75 17.61 -4.78 -2.54
CA GLY A 75 17.04 -4.97 -3.89
C GLY A 75 15.66 -5.66 -3.94
N ALA A 76 15.07 -6.03 -2.80
CA ALA A 76 13.72 -6.60 -2.74
C ALA A 76 12.76 -5.70 -1.92
N PRO A 77 11.44 -5.70 -2.21
CA PRO A 77 10.45 -5.08 -1.33
C PRO A 77 10.59 -5.62 0.09
N GLU A 78 10.60 -4.74 1.09
CA GLU A 78 10.74 -5.18 2.47
C GLU A 78 9.43 -5.80 2.97
N MET A 79 9.53 -7.06 3.40
CA MET A 79 8.50 -7.79 4.13
C MET A 79 8.94 -7.90 5.59
N LEU A 80 8.07 -7.51 6.52
CA LEU A 80 8.33 -7.55 7.95
C LEU A 80 7.93 -8.91 8.52
N THR A 81 8.83 -9.49 9.31
CA THR A 81 8.53 -10.71 10.07
C THR A 81 7.95 -10.32 11.43
N GLY A 82 6.68 -10.65 11.64
CA GLY A 82 6.01 -10.45 12.93
C GLY A 82 6.37 -11.54 13.92
N THR A 83 6.59 -11.17 15.18
CA THR A 83 6.77 -12.14 16.28
C THR A 83 5.44 -12.34 16.98
N LYS A 84 4.94 -13.59 16.99
CA LYS A 84 3.66 -13.93 17.61
C LYS A 84 3.80 -13.98 19.14
N ASN A 85 3.00 -13.19 19.83
CA ASN A 85 2.91 -13.17 21.28
C ASN A 85 1.94 -14.24 21.80
N ALA A 86 2.04 -14.58 23.09
CA ALA A 86 1.20 -15.59 23.74
C ALA A 86 -0.31 -15.29 23.66
N ASN A 87 -0.69 -14.01 23.53
CA ASN A 87 -2.07 -13.53 23.36
C ASN A 87 -2.58 -13.62 21.91
N GLY A 88 -1.76 -14.07 20.96
CA GLY A 88 -2.11 -14.17 19.54
C GLY A 88 -1.88 -12.89 18.73
N GLU A 89 -1.37 -11.81 19.33
CA GLU A 89 -0.96 -10.59 18.63
C GLU A 89 0.41 -10.77 17.96
N TYR A 90 0.63 -10.13 16.82
CA TYR A 90 1.95 -10.07 16.19
C TYR A 90 2.60 -8.72 16.48
N GLU A 91 3.86 -8.72 16.91
CA GLU A 91 4.69 -7.52 17.05
C GLU A 91 5.62 -7.36 15.84
N TYR A 92 5.66 -6.16 15.27
CA TYR A 92 6.46 -5.79 14.11
C TYR A 92 7.41 -4.64 14.44
N ILE A 93 8.60 -4.66 13.84
CA ILE A 93 9.61 -3.61 13.97
C ILE A 93 10.04 -3.18 12.57
N ILE A 94 9.96 -1.88 12.30
CA ILE A 94 10.54 -1.25 11.12
C ILE A 94 11.86 -0.59 11.57
N PRO A 95 13.02 -1.22 11.34
CA PRO A 95 14.29 -0.64 11.77
C PRO A 95 14.74 0.46 10.82
N ASN A 96 15.53 1.40 11.34
CA ASN A 96 16.29 2.36 10.53
C ASN A 96 15.40 3.13 9.52
N VAL A 97 14.38 3.82 10.03
CA VAL A 97 13.46 4.63 9.24
C VAL A 97 14.18 5.87 8.72
N GLN A 98 14.66 5.82 7.48
CA GLN A 98 15.40 6.91 6.83
C GLN A 98 14.60 7.65 5.76
N GLN A 99 13.40 7.16 5.44
CA GLN A 99 12.45 7.72 4.49
C GLN A 99 11.04 7.60 5.08
N ASP A 100 10.08 8.27 4.47
CA ASP A 100 8.66 8.07 4.80
C ASP A 100 8.22 6.68 4.35
N ILE A 101 7.49 6.00 5.23
CA ILE A 101 7.08 4.62 5.06
C ILE A 101 5.56 4.54 5.03
N THR A 102 5.05 3.85 4.01
CA THR A 102 3.64 3.44 3.95
C THR A 102 3.56 1.95 4.10
N LEU A 103 2.79 1.48 5.07
CA LEU A 103 2.56 0.05 5.28
C LEU A 103 1.55 -0.49 4.28
N SER A 104 1.77 -1.72 3.84
CA SER A 104 0.78 -2.57 3.19
C SER A 104 0.54 -3.77 4.11
N ILE A 105 -0.68 -3.88 4.64
CA ILE A 105 -1.05 -4.93 5.60
C ILE A 105 -2.18 -5.74 4.97
N GLY A 106 -2.07 -7.05 5.01
CA GLY A 106 -3.09 -7.93 4.46
C GLY A 106 -2.72 -9.40 4.65
N PRO A 107 -3.58 -10.33 4.22
CA PRO A 107 -3.21 -11.75 4.23
C PRO A 107 -1.91 -11.97 3.45
N ASP A 108 -1.09 -12.93 3.90
CA ASP A 108 0.08 -13.31 3.13
C ASP A 108 -0.38 -13.92 1.83
N HIS A 109 0.05 -13.27 0.77
CA HIS A 109 -0.30 -13.58 -0.59
C HIS A 109 0.97 -14.11 -1.25
N VAL A 110 1.06 -15.42 -1.50
CA VAL A 110 2.10 -15.96 -2.41
C VAL A 110 2.00 -15.22 -3.73
N ALA A 111 3.08 -15.15 -4.53
CA ALA A 111 3.15 -14.35 -5.76
C ALA A 111 2.04 -14.61 -6.83
N ASN A 112 1.14 -15.57 -6.59
CA ASN A 112 -0.06 -15.89 -7.37
C ASN A 112 -1.38 -15.62 -6.62
N GLU A 113 -1.34 -14.86 -5.54
CA GLU A 113 -2.46 -14.71 -4.63
C GLU A 113 -3.05 -13.30 -4.70
N LEU A 114 -4.35 -13.34 -4.94
CA LEU A 114 -5.33 -12.29 -5.10
C LEU A 114 -5.04 -11.06 -4.22
N LEU A 115 -4.59 -9.98 -4.84
CA LEU A 115 -4.57 -8.66 -4.20
C LEU A 115 -6.01 -8.31 -3.82
N ALA A 116 -6.26 -8.01 -2.55
CA ALA A 116 -7.50 -7.37 -2.14
C ALA A 116 -7.67 -6.08 -2.96
N GLY A 117 -8.68 -6.07 -3.82
CA GLY A 117 -8.87 -5.12 -4.91
C GLY A 117 -9.62 -5.81 -6.06
N THR A 118 -10.01 -5.06 -7.08
CA THR A 118 -10.68 -5.68 -8.22
C THR A 118 -9.77 -6.70 -8.87
N ALA A 119 -10.28 -7.92 -9.05
CA ALA A 119 -9.58 -8.98 -9.74
C ALA A 119 -10.38 -9.46 -10.94
N VAL A 120 -9.69 -9.76 -12.02
CA VAL A 120 -10.28 -10.21 -13.28
C VAL A 120 -9.49 -11.40 -13.79
N TRP A 121 -10.14 -12.55 -13.98
CA TRP A 121 -9.52 -13.77 -14.49
C TRP A 121 -10.45 -14.55 -15.40
N SER A 122 -9.92 -15.54 -16.12
CA SER A 122 -10.69 -16.47 -16.93
C SER A 122 -10.40 -17.91 -16.52
N HIS A 123 -11.41 -18.76 -16.61
CA HIS A 123 -11.27 -20.21 -16.47
C HIS A 123 -12.35 -20.90 -17.30
N GLY A 124 -11.95 -21.76 -18.23
CA GLY A 124 -12.84 -22.28 -19.28
C GLY A 124 -13.41 -21.15 -20.14
N GLU A 125 -14.68 -21.28 -20.53
CA GLU A 125 -15.45 -20.30 -21.31
C GLU A 125 -16.09 -19.20 -20.45
N MET A 126 -15.47 -18.90 -19.30
CA MET A 126 -15.98 -17.95 -18.31
C MET A 126 -14.93 -16.90 -17.98
N ILE A 127 -15.41 -15.66 -17.83
CA ILE A 127 -14.69 -14.58 -17.17
C ILE A 127 -15.25 -14.44 -15.76
N TYR A 128 -14.35 -14.23 -14.81
CA TYR A 128 -14.66 -14.00 -13.41
C TYR A 128 -14.13 -12.64 -13.00
N ILE A 129 -14.95 -11.89 -12.28
CA ILE A 129 -14.62 -10.55 -11.78
C ILE A 129 -14.97 -10.51 -10.30
N ARG A 130 -14.02 -10.12 -9.46
CA ARG A 130 -14.24 -9.82 -8.04
C ARG A 130 -14.17 -8.33 -7.82
N VAL A 131 -15.16 -7.76 -7.13
CA VAL A 131 -15.15 -6.35 -6.69
C VAL A 131 -15.41 -6.25 -5.18
N ASP A 132 -14.86 -5.24 -4.53
CA ASP A 132 -15.01 -4.97 -3.09
C ASP A 132 -16.27 -4.14 -2.77
N ARG A 133 -16.85 -3.50 -3.78
CA ARG A 133 -18.12 -2.75 -3.76
C ARG A 133 -18.84 -2.92 -5.08
N ALA A 134 -20.15 -2.67 -5.08
CA ALA A 134 -20.94 -2.73 -6.30
C ALA A 134 -20.40 -1.78 -7.37
N ASP A 135 -20.19 -2.30 -8.59
CA ASP A 135 -19.63 -1.56 -9.72
C ASP A 135 -20.24 -2.05 -11.06
N ILE A 136 -19.72 -1.56 -12.19
CA ILE A 136 -20.12 -1.94 -13.54
C ILE A 136 -18.88 -2.21 -14.38
N ALA A 137 -18.84 -3.39 -15.02
CA ALA A 137 -17.86 -3.71 -16.04
C ALA A 137 -18.39 -3.48 -17.45
N SER A 138 -17.55 -2.90 -18.31
CA SER A 138 -17.73 -2.89 -19.76
C SER A 138 -16.67 -3.78 -20.41
N ILE A 139 -17.11 -4.75 -21.21
CA ILE A 139 -16.27 -5.77 -21.83
C ILE A 139 -16.22 -5.51 -23.32
N TYR A 140 -15.00 -5.36 -23.85
CA TYR A 140 -14.72 -5.06 -25.23
C TYR A 140 -13.97 -6.22 -25.90
N SER A 141 -14.21 -6.42 -27.19
CA SER A 141 -13.35 -7.25 -28.03
C SER A 141 -12.01 -6.55 -28.29
N VAL A 142 -11.00 -7.29 -28.75
CA VAL A 142 -9.72 -6.68 -29.19
C VAL A 142 -9.88 -5.67 -30.33
N ALA A 143 -10.98 -5.73 -31.09
CA ALA A 143 -11.32 -4.74 -32.11
C ALA A 143 -11.93 -3.46 -31.52
N GLY A 144 -12.06 -3.36 -30.20
CA GLY A 144 -12.63 -2.20 -29.51
C GLY A 144 -14.15 -2.15 -29.47
N GLN A 145 -14.84 -3.19 -29.95
CA GLN A 145 -16.30 -3.25 -29.92
C GLN A 145 -16.78 -3.62 -28.52
N LEU A 146 -17.73 -2.87 -27.96
CA LEU A 146 -18.42 -3.24 -26.71
C LEU A 146 -19.22 -4.53 -26.94
N VAL A 147 -18.82 -5.60 -26.26
CA VAL A 147 -19.46 -6.91 -26.32
C VAL A 147 -20.54 -7.02 -25.24
N ARG A 148 -20.24 -6.55 -24.03
CA ARG A 148 -21.17 -6.68 -22.90
C ARG A 148 -20.97 -5.59 -21.86
N LYS A 149 -22.05 -5.21 -21.18
CA LYS A 149 -22.02 -4.41 -19.96
C LYS A 149 -22.66 -5.21 -18.85
N VAL A 150 -22.03 -5.26 -17.67
CA VAL A 150 -22.41 -6.16 -16.58
C VAL A 150 -22.39 -5.40 -15.25
N ASP A 151 -23.50 -5.47 -14.51
CA ASP A 151 -23.56 -5.02 -13.14
C ASP A 151 -22.82 -6.02 -12.24
N LEU A 152 -21.90 -5.52 -11.42
CA LEU A 152 -21.06 -6.29 -10.53
C LEU A 152 -21.50 -6.03 -9.10
N PRO A 153 -22.29 -6.92 -8.45
CA PRO A 153 -22.47 -6.84 -7.01
C PRO A 153 -21.14 -7.08 -6.29
N GLU A 154 -21.05 -6.63 -5.03
CA GLU A 154 -19.90 -6.94 -4.16
C GLU A 154 -19.65 -8.46 -4.13
N GLY A 155 -18.39 -8.87 -4.29
CA GLY A 155 -17.98 -10.27 -4.37
C GLY A 155 -17.70 -10.73 -5.81
N ASP A 156 -17.93 -12.01 -6.07
CA ASP A 156 -17.59 -12.67 -7.34
C ASP A 156 -18.76 -12.67 -8.33
N THR A 157 -18.50 -12.24 -9.56
CA THR A 157 -19.40 -12.36 -10.69
C THR A 157 -18.79 -13.25 -11.77
N SER A 158 -19.57 -14.16 -12.34
CA SER A 158 -19.15 -15.05 -13.42
C SER A 158 -19.94 -14.78 -14.70
N ILE A 159 -19.24 -14.70 -15.84
CA ILE A 159 -19.79 -14.22 -17.11
C ILE A 159 -19.37 -15.18 -18.23
N PRO A 160 -20.32 -15.85 -18.91
CA PRO A 160 -20.00 -16.72 -20.04
C PRO A 160 -19.55 -15.91 -21.25
N MET A 161 -18.45 -16.34 -21.87
CA MET A 161 -17.81 -15.69 -23.00
C MET A 161 -17.20 -16.73 -23.95
N SER A 162 -17.32 -16.48 -25.25
CA SER A 162 -16.63 -17.28 -26.27
C SER A 162 -15.12 -17.12 -26.15
N ARG A 163 -14.38 -18.14 -26.60
CA ARG A 163 -12.91 -18.11 -26.67
C ARG A 163 -12.42 -16.88 -27.42
N GLY A 164 -11.39 -16.23 -26.87
CA GLY A 164 -10.87 -14.98 -27.43
C GLY A 164 -10.22 -14.08 -26.38
N ALA A 165 -9.62 -13.00 -26.87
CA ALA A 165 -9.06 -11.95 -26.02
C ALA A 165 -10.05 -10.81 -25.83
N TYR A 166 -10.13 -10.31 -24.60
CA TYR A 166 -11.05 -9.24 -24.21
C TYR A 166 -10.36 -8.19 -23.36
N VAL A 167 -10.90 -6.97 -23.41
CA VAL A 167 -10.51 -5.83 -22.57
C VAL A 167 -11.70 -5.48 -21.68
N ILE A 168 -11.47 -5.36 -20.38
CA ILE A 168 -12.50 -5.10 -19.38
C ILE A 168 -12.17 -3.79 -18.71
N THR A 169 -13.11 -2.85 -18.75
CA THR A 169 -13.00 -1.57 -18.08
C THR A 169 -14.04 -1.47 -16.97
N LEU A 170 -13.62 -1.01 -15.79
CA LEU A 170 -14.53 -0.68 -14.70
C LEU A 170 -14.87 0.80 -14.71
N LYS A 171 -15.81 1.21 -13.85
CA LYS A 171 -16.24 2.61 -13.74
C LYS A 171 -15.15 3.54 -13.22
N ASP A 172 -14.24 3.02 -12.40
CA ASP A 172 -13.06 3.74 -11.90
C ASP A 172 -11.99 4.01 -12.98
N GLY A 173 -12.18 3.47 -14.19
CA GLY A 173 -11.26 3.61 -15.31
C GLY A 173 -10.15 2.56 -15.36
N SER A 174 -10.12 1.61 -14.41
CA SER A 174 -9.19 0.49 -14.45
C SER A 174 -9.45 -0.42 -15.66
N VAL A 175 -8.37 -0.96 -16.24
CA VAL A 175 -8.42 -1.74 -17.48
C VAL A 175 -7.69 -3.06 -17.32
N HIS A 176 -8.34 -4.15 -17.70
CA HIS A 176 -7.84 -5.51 -17.56
C HIS A 176 -7.95 -6.28 -18.88
N LYS A 177 -6.86 -6.94 -19.30
CA LYS A 177 -6.87 -7.83 -20.45
C LYS A 177 -7.02 -9.27 -20.00
N VAL A 178 -7.93 -10.01 -20.64
CA VAL A 178 -8.21 -11.42 -20.33
C VAL A 178 -8.21 -12.24 -21.61
N ILE A 179 -7.75 -13.49 -21.52
CA ILE A 179 -7.82 -14.48 -22.61
C ILE A 179 -8.68 -15.65 -22.14
N VAL A 180 -9.82 -15.86 -22.80
CA VAL A 180 -10.71 -16.99 -22.58
C VAL A 180 -10.24 -18.16 -23.46
N LYS A 181 -10.01 -19.32 -22.85
CA LYS A 181 -9.32 -20.48 -23.46
C LYS A 181 -10.26 -21.54 -24.00
#